data_AF-A0A0P7ZWX3-F1
#
_entry.id   AF-A0A0P7ZWX3-F1
#
_cell.length_a   1.000
_cell.length_b   1.000
_cell.length_c   1.000
_cell.angle_alpha   90.00
_cell.angle_beta   90.00
_cell.angle_gamma   90.00
#
_symmetry.space_group_name_H-M   'P 1'
#
loop_
_entity.id
_entity.type
_entity.pdbx_description
1 polymer ?
#
loop_
_entity_poly.entity_id
_entity_poly.type
_entity_poly.pdbx_seq_one_letter_code
_entity_poly.pdbx_strand_id
1 'polypeptide(L)'
;MAESQDSYPYDPEVIAALRASLSEPRFSTYLSKANGDEAFAFALYLYNARLAEAFLFPLGVSEITLRNAVDGVLVRRFGANWQVDAEFRDGMLTPESRGALNKAMDRAGSGDRGKLIAELTFDFWSNLFRVDYADFWRTHANIAFPGLVRGEGR
;
A
#
# COMPACT_ATOMS: atom_id res chain seq x y z
N MET A 1 3.01 -13.30 -16.61
CA MET A 1 1.72 -12.73 -17.07
C MET A 1 1.83 -12.62 -18.57
N ALA A 2 0.87 -13.15 -19.31
CA ALA A 2 0.95 -13.21 -20.77
C ALA A 2 0.74 -11.81 -21.33
N GLU A 3 1.83 -11.14 -21.71
CA GLU A 3 1.72 -9.95 -22.55
C GLU A 3 1.17 -10.40 -23.90
N SER A 4 -0.03 -9.94 -24.26
CA SER A 4 -0.42 -9.97 -25.65
C SER A 4 0.55 -9.09 -26.43
N GLN A 5 1.34 -9.71 -27.31
CA GLN A 5 2.28 -9.04 -28.20
C GLN A 5 1.57 -8.44 -29.43
N ASP A 6 0.24 -8.58 -29.51
CA ASP A 6 -0.53 -8.10 -30.64
C ASP A 6 -0.77 -6.59 -30.53
N SER A 7 -0.49 -5.88 -31.64
CA SER A 7 -0.78 -4.46 -31.76
C SER A 7 -2.29 -4.24 -31.66
N TYR A 8 -2.73 -3.48 -30.66
CA TYR A 8 -4.13 -3.08 -30.54
C TYR A 8 -4.44 -1.97 -31.56
N PRO A 9 -5.47 -2.08 -32.39
CA PRO A 9 -5.80 -1.06 -33.38
C PRO A 9 -6.39 0.18 -32.69
N TYR A 10 -5.74 1.33 -32.86
CA TYR A 10 -6.19 2.63 -32.37
C TYR A 10 -6.90 3.43 -33.47
N ASP A 11 -7.89 2.82 -34.11
CA ASP A 11 -8.69 3.52 -35.12
C ASP A 11 -9.61 4.58 -34.46
N PRO A 12 -10.03 5.63 -35.18
CA PRO A 12 -10.78 6.75 -34.59
C PRO A 12 -12.06 6.34 -33.83
N GLU A 13 -12.78 5.32 -34.31
CA GLU A 13 -13.97 4.80 -33.62
C GLU A 13 -13.63 4.15 -32.28
N VAL A 14 -12.52 3.40 -32.22
CA VAL A 14 -12.05 2.73 -31.00
C VAL A 14 -11.53 3.76 -29.99
N ILE A 15 -10.77 4.75 -30.45
CA ILE A 15 -10.31 5.89 -29.65
C ILE A 15 -11.50 6.62 -29.02
N ALA A 16 -12.54 6.93 -29.81
CA ALA A 16 -13.74 7.59 -29.32
C ALA A 16 -14.49 6.74 -28.27
N ALA A 17 -14.62 5.43 -28.50
CA ALA A 17 -15.26 4.51 -27.55
C ALA A 17 -14.47 4.37 -26.25
N LEU A 18 -13.14 4.27 -26.33
CA LEU A 18 -12.26 4.22 -25.16
C LEU A 18 -12.30 5.52 -24.37
N ARG A 19 -12.33 6.69 -25.03
CA ARG A 19 -12.46 8.00 -24.39
C ARG A 19 -13.81 8.16 -23.71
N ALA A 20 -14.89 7.66 -24.31
CA ALA A 20 -16.20 7.65 -23.66
C ALA A 20 -16.23 6.75 -22.41
N SER A 21 -15.46 5.66 -22.43
CA SER A 21 -15.40 4.68 -21.33
C SER A 21 -14.44 5.10 -20.20
N LEU A 22 -13.33 5.74 -20.54
CA LEU A 22 -12.39 6.36 -19.60
C LEU A 22 -12.93 7.74 -19.23
N SER A 23 -13.36 7.95 -17.99
CA SER A 23 -13.85 9.26 -17.55
C SER A 23 -12.97 10.42 -18.05
N GLU A 24 -13.56 11.43 -18.68
CA GLU A 24 -12.85 12.60 -19.27
C GLU A 24 -11.76 13.21 -18.35
N PRO A 25 -11.96 13.35 -17.01
CA PRO A 25 -10.92 13.87 -16.12
C PRO A 25 -9.65 13.01 -16.05
N ARG A 26 -9.76 11.68 -16.24
CA ARG A 26 -8.62 10.77 -16.24
C ARG A 26 -7.81 10.91 -17.52
N PHE A 27 -8.48 11.04 -18.67
CA PHE A 27 -7.82 11.11 -19.97
C PHE A 27 -7.23 12.49 -20.26
N SER A 28 -7.87 13.57 -19.81
CA SER A 28 -7.43 14.96 -20.05
C SER A 28 -5.99 15.24 -19.59
N THR A 29 -5.54 14.59 -18.51
CA THR A 29 -4.15 14.67 -18.02
C THR A 29 -3.16 14.13 -19.06
N TYR A 30 -3.49 13.02 -19.73
CA TYR A 30 -2.64 12.41 -20.75
C TYR A 30 -2.71 13.20 -22.06
N LEU A 31 -3.90 13.68 -22.45
CA LEU A 31 -4.09 14.51 -23.63
C LEU A 31 -3.29 15.82 -23.56
N SER A 32 -3.28 16.47 -22.40
CA SER A 32 -2.47 17.67 -22.16
C SER A 32 -0.97 17.37 -22.29
N LYS A 33 -0.48 16.24 -21.74
CA LYS A 33 0.92 15.81 -21.89
C LYS A 33 1.28 15.41 -23.31
N ALA A 34 0.29 15.01 -24.11
CA ALA A 34 0.44 14.63 -25.51
C ALA A 34 0.26 15.80 -26.49
N ASN A 35 0.13 17.05 -26.02
CA ASN A 35 -0.13 18.23 -26.86
C ASN A 35 -1.37 18.07 -27.79
N GLY A 36 -2.40 17.36 -27.32
CA GLY A 36 -3.62 17.13 -28.09
C GLY A 36 -3.58 15.93 -29.05
N ASP A 37 -2.47 15.21 -29.15
CA ASP A 37 -2.41 13.95 -29.90
C ASP A 37 -3.12 12.83 -29.12
N GLU A 38 -4.31 12.44 -29.59
CA GLU A 38 -5.13 11.43 -28.92
C GLU A 38 -4.48 10.04 -28.94
N ALA A 39 -3.88 9.64 -30.06
CA ALA A 39 -3.25 8.32 -30.19
C ALA A 39 -2.06 8.19 -29.24
N PHE A 40 -1.23 9.24 -29.15
CA PHE A 40 -0.11 9.28 -28.21
C PHE A 40 -0.59 9.37 -26.76
N ALA A 41 -1.66 10.11 -26.46
CA ALA A 41 -2.27 10.15 -25.13
C ALA A 41 -2.74 8.76 -24.66
N PHE A 42 -3.34 7.97 -25.55
CA PHE A 42 -3.72 6.58 -25.28
C PHE A 42 -2.51 5.67 -25.04
N ALA A 43 -1.45 5.81 -25.85
CA ALA A 43 -0.21 5.07 -25.64
C ALA A 43 0.40 5.39 -24.26
N LEU A 44 0.39 6.66 -23.85
CA LEU A 44 0.90 7.10 -22.54
C LEU A 44 0.05 6.58 -21.37
N TYR A 45 -1.28 6.57 -21.53
CA TYR A 45 -2.20 5.98 -20.57
C TYR A 45 -1.92 4.48 -20.38
N LEU A 46 -1.79 3.73 -21.49
CA LEU A 46 -1.51 2.30 -21.45
C LEU A 46 -0.13 2.01 -20.83
N TYR A 47 0.88 2.81 -21.17
CA TYR A 47 2.21 2.72 -20.56
C TYR A 47 2.13 2.88 -19.03
N ASN A 48 1.41 3.88 -18.54
CA ASN A 48 1.23 4.09 -17.10
C ASN A 48 0.47 2.92 -16.44
N ALA A 49 -0.55 2.37 -17.09
CA ALA A 49 -1.29 1.22 -16.59
C ALA A 49 -0.39 -0.03 -16.49
N ARG A 50 0.42 -0.32 -17.51
CA ARG A 50 1.39 -1.43 -17.51
C ARG A 50 2.46 -1.26 -16.44
N LEU A 51 2.95 -0.03 -16.26
CA LEU A 51 3.89 0.28 -15.20
C LEU A 51 3.28 0.03 -13.81
N ALA A 52 2.05 0.51 -13.59
CA ALA A 52 1.33 0.28 -12.33
C ALA A 52 1.08 -1.22 -12.07
N GLU A 53 0.72 -1.99 -13.11
CA GLU A 53 0.57 -3.44 -13.03
C GLU A 53 1.89 -4.13 -12.62
N ALA A 54 3.02 -3.73 -13.21
CA ALA A 54 4.34 -4.28 -12.87
C ALA A 54 4.72 -4.05 -11.40
N PHE A 55 4.18 -3.01 -10.75
CA PHE A 55 4.39 -2.73 -9.33
C PHE A 55 3.47 -3.52 -8.39
N LEU A 56 2.38 -4.13 -8.86
CA LEU A 56 1.45 -4.85 -7.99
C LEU A 56 2.13 -6.03 -7.28
N PHE A 57 2.96 -6.79 -8.00
CA PHE A 57 3.69 -7.91 -7.43
C PHE A 57 4.70 -7.48 -6.33
N PRO A 58 5.67 -6.58 -6.60
CA PRO A 58 6.61 -6.16 -5.57
C PRO A 58 5.92 -5.44 -4.40
N LEU A 59 4.83 -4.70 -4.66
CA LEU A 59 4.03 -4.08 -3.59
C LEU A 59 3.40 -5.14 -2.68
N GLY A 60 2.79 -6.18 -3.23
CA GLY A 60 2.17 -7.25 -2.44
C GLY A 60 3.19 -8.02 -1.59
N VAL A 61 4.37 -8.31 -2.14
CA VAL A 61 5.47 -8.93 -1.37
C VAL A 61 5.95 -7.98 -0.27
N SER A 62 6.12 -6.70 -0.57
CA SER A 62 6.56 -5.70 0.41
C SER A 62 5.54 -5.53 1.54
N GLU A 63 4.24 -5.52 1.25
CA GLU A 63 3.17 -5.44 2.25
C GLU A 63 3.18 -6.64 3.19
N ILE A 64 3.26 -7.87 2.65
CA ILE A 64 3.27 -9.10 3.46
C ILE A 64 4.52 -9.17 4.34
N THR A 65 5.69 -8.87 3.78
CA THR A 65 6.94 -8.90 4.55
C THR A 65 6.96 -7.83 5.64
N LEU A 66 6.50 -6.60 5.34
CA LEU A 66 6.41 -5.51 6.31
C LEU A 66 5.47 -5.85 7.46
N ARG A 67 4.23 -6.26 7.18
CA ARG A 67 3.25 -6.56 8.25
C ARG A 67 3.71 -7.70 9.15
N ASN A 68 4.36 -8.73 8.58
CA ASN A 68 4.90 -9.84 9.37
C ASN A 68 6.08 -9.40 10.25
N ALA A 69 6.96 -8.54 9.72
CA ALA A 69 8.07 -7.98 10.48
C ALA A 69 7.56 -7.11 11.65
N VAL A 70 6.59 -6.24 11.39
CA VAL A 70 5.98 -5.39 12.42
C VAL A 70 5.21 -6.24 13.45
N ASP A 71 4.42 -7.24 13.04
CA ASP A 71 3.78 -8.18 13.97
C ASP A 71 4.80 -8.83 14.90
N GLY A 72 5.94 -9.29 14.39
CA GLY A 72 7.01 -9.85 15.20
C GLY A 72 7.52 -8.89 16.28
N VAL A 73 7.64 -7.60 15.96
CA VAL A 73 8.00 -6.56 16.93
C VAL A 73 6.91 -6.36 17.98
N LEU A 74 5.65 -6.22 17.53
CA LEU A 74 4.51 -6.00 18.41
C LEU A 74 4.30 -7.18 19.37
N VAL A 75 4.44 -8.41 18.88
CA VAL A 75 4.39 -9.63 19.71
C VAL A 75 5.49 -9.63 20.76
N ARG A 76 6.71 -9.22 20.39
CA ARG A 76 7.82 -9.19 21.34
C ARG A 76 7.65 -8.10 22.41
N ARG A 77 6.99 -6.99 22.10
CA ARG A 77 6.84 -5.85 23.01
C ARG A 77 5.56 -5.88 23.86
N PHE A 78 4.45 -6.31 23.28
CA PHE A 78 3.11 -6.27 23.88
C PHE A 78 2.48 -7.66 24.04
N GLY A 79 3.18 -8.72 23.61
CA GLY A 79 2.71 -10.10 23.70
C GLY A 79 1.86 -10.55 22.51
N ALA A 80 1.48 -11.83 22.54
CA ALA A 80 0.79 -12.47 21.43
C ALA A 80 -0.58 -11.84 21.07
N ASN A 81 -1.16 -11.09 21.99
CA ASN A 81 -2.47 -10.43 21.86
C ASN A 81 -2.34 -8.89 21.84
N TRP A 82 -1.26 -8.36 21.26
CA TRP A 82 -0.99 -6.92 21.18
C TRP A 82 -2.18 -6.09 20.66
N GLN A 83 -3.05 -6.67 19.84
CA GLN A 83 -4.23 -6.01 19.28
C GLN A 83 -5.27 -5.58 20.31
N VAL A 84 -5.25 -6.16 21.52
CA VAL A 84 -6.08 -5.81 22.68
C VAL A 84 -5.26 -5.23 23.85
N ASP A 85 -3.95 -5.08 23.69
CA ASP A 85 -3.08 -4.52 24.71
C ASP A 85 -3.33 -3.02 24.91
N ALA A 86 -3.54 -2.61 26.16
CA ALA A 86 -3.90 -1.22 26.47
C ALA A 86 -2.74 -0.25 26.25
N GLU A 87 -1.50 -0.68 26.49
CA GLU A 87 -0.32 0.17 26.27
C GLU A 87 -0.15 0.48 24.77
N PHE A 88 -0.27 -0.55 23.93
CA PHE A 88 -0.25 -0.36 22.49
C PHE A 88 -1.43 0.49 22.00
N ARG A 89 -2.66 0.11 22.35
CA ARG A 89 -3.87 0.73 21.80
C ARG A 89 -4.05 2.16 22.29
N ASP A 90 -3.98 2.37 23.59
CA ASP A 90 -4.37 3.63 24.22
C ASP A 90 -3.17 4.53 24.48
N GLY A 91 -1.99 3.95 24.72
CA GLY A 91 -0.75 4.67 25.00
C GLY A 91 0.08 5.00 23.76
N MET A 92 0.15 4.11 22.77
CA MET A 92 1.03 4.28 21.61
C MET A 92 0.30 4.74 20.35
N LEU A 93 -0.84 4.13 19.98
CA LEU A 93 -1.52 4.46 18.73
C LEU A 93 -2.13 5.86 18.73
N THR A 94 -1.95 6.57 17.61
CA THR A 94 -2.73 7.78 17.31
C THR A 94 -4.22 7.45 17.19
N PRO A 95 -5.13 8.43 17.38
CA PRO A 95 -6.56 8.20 17.24
C PRO A 95 -6.97 7.59 15.88
N GLU A 96 -6.32 8.00 14.79
CA GLU A 96 -6.58 7.51 13.44
C GLU A 96 -6.16 6.04 13.30
N SER A 97 -4.96 5.71 13.77
CA SER A 97 -4.40 4.36 13.70
C SER A 97 -5.19 3.39 14.58
N ARG A 98 -5.63 3.85 15.76
CA ARG A 98 -6.55 3.12 16.63
C ARG A 98 -7.91 2.91 15.97
N GLY A 99 -8.43 3.90 15.28
CA GLY A 99 -9.67 3.80 14.51
C GLY A 99 -9.57 2.76 13.39
N ALA A 100 -8.44 2.71 12.67
CA ALA A 100 -8.17 1.69 11.66
C ALA A 100 -8.09 0.29 12.28
N LEU A 101 -7.38 0.14 13.41
CA LEU A 101 -7.31 -1.12 14.16
C LEU A 101 -8.70 -1.61 14.58
N ASN A 102 -9.53 -0.74 15.16
CA ASN A 102 -10.87 -1.10 15.61
C ASN A 102 -11.74 -1.59 14.45
N LYS A 103 -11.75 -0.88 13.31
CA LYS A 103 -12.49 -1.30 12.11
C LYS A 103 -12.02 -2.66 11.59
N ALA A 104 -10.72 -2.94 11.65
CA ALA A 104 -10.18 -4.23 11.24
C ALA A 104 -10.56 -5.35 12.21
N MET A 105 -10.58 -5.08 13.52
CA MET A 105 -11.07 -6.05 14.52
C MET A 105 -12.54 -6.39 14.30
N ASP A 106 -13.38 -5.39 14.04
CA ASP A 106 -14.81 -5.59 13.78
C ASP A 106 -15.04 -6.47 12.54
N ARG A 107 -14.24 -6.29 11.48
CA ARG A 107 -14.29 -7.12 10.26
C ARG A 107 -13.75 -8.52 10.48
N ALA A 108 -12.66 -8.65 11.24
CA ALA A 108 -12.04 -9.94 11.51
C ALA A 108 -12.99 -10.86 12.29
N GLY A 109 -13.80 -10.34 13.22
CA GLY A 109 -14.92 -11.03 13.88
C GLY A 109 -14.55 -12.24 14.78
N SER A 110 -13.34 -12.75 14.65
CA SER A 110 -12.70 -13.76 15.49
C SER A 110 -11.40 -13.15 15.99
N GLY A 111 -11.11 -13.21 17.28
CA GLY A 111 -9.86 -12.68 17.88
C GLY A 111 -8.56 -13.33 17.38
N ASP A 112 -8.59 -14.02 16.24
CA ASP A 112 -7.45 -14.50 15.50
C ASP A 112 -6.62 -13.33 14.95
N ARG A 113 -5.41 -13.21 15.49
CA ARG A 113 -4.41 -12.21 15.08
C ARG A 113 -4.01 -12.37 13.61
N GLY A 114 -3.94 -13.59 13.09
CA GLY A 114 -3.56 -13.84 11.69
C GLY A 114 -4.57 -13.22 10.73
N LYS A 115 -5.87 -13.43 11.01
CA LYS A 115 -6.95 -12.80 10.25
C LYS A 115 -6.92 -11.27 10.37
N LEU A 116 -6.71 -10.75 11.58
CA LEU A 116 -6.59 -9.30 11.79
C LEU A 116 -5.44 -8.68 10.97
N ILE A 117 -4.27 -9.33 10.96
CA ILE A 117 -3.11 -8.86 10.18
C ILE A 117 -3.42 -8.79 8.68
N ALA A 118 -4.23 -9.74 8.18
CA ALA A 118 -4.68 -9.75 6.80
C ALA A 118 -5.74 -8.69 6.48
N GLU A 119 -6.57 -8.29 7.45
CA GLU A 119 -7.58 -7.23 7.30
C GLU A 119 -7.00 -5.81 7.38
N LEU A 120 -5.85 -5.64 8.04
CA LEU A 120 -5.15 -4.36 8.12
C LEU A 120 -4.45 -4.04 6.79
N THR A 121 -4.80 -2.89 6.21
CA THR A 121 -4.23 -2.41 4.95
C THR A 121 -2.77 -1.99 5.11
N PHE A 122 -2.02 -1.96 4.00
CA PHE A 122 -0.68 -1.38 3.94
C PHE A 122 -0.57 0.00 4.60
N ASP A 123 -1.60 0.84 4.46
CA ASP A 123 -1.65 2.18 5.07
C ASP A 123 -1.46 2.11 6.60
N PHE A 124 -2.16 1.22 7.30
CA PHE A 124 -1.99 1.04 8.74
C PHE A 124 -0.54 0.71 9.10
N TRP A 125 0.05 -0.28 8.43
CA TRP A 125 1.41 -0.76 8.72
C TRP A 125 2.47 0.31 8.41
N SER A 126 2.32 1.03 7.30
CA SER A 126 3.22 2.13 6.94
C SER A 126 3.09 3.34 7.87
N ASN A 127 1.87 3.62 8.37
CA ASN A 127 1.62 4.72 9.30
C ASN A 127 2.36 4.54 10.62
N LEU A 128 2.61 3.31 11.07
CA LEU A 128 3.40 3.03 12.27
C LEU A 128 4.84 3.54 12.17
N PHE A 129 5.35 3.91 10.99
CA PHE A 129 6.71 4.48 10.82
C PHE A 129 6.74 6.01 10.76
N ARG A 130 5.61 6.69 11.01
CA ARG A 130 5.55 8.15 11.08
C ARG A 130 6.26 8.68 12.33
N VAL A 131 6.49 10.00 12.34
CA VAL A 131 7.20 10.70 13.43
C VAL A 131 6.57 10.46 14.80
N ASP A 132 5.25 10.28 14.86
CA ASP A 132 4.49 10.00 16.09
C ASP A 132 4.94 8.69 16.78
N TYR A 133 5.55 7.79 16.03
CA TYR A 133 6.03 6.47 16.49
C TYR A 133 7.55 6.36 16.50
N ALA A 134 8.28 7.45 16.25
CA ALA A 134 9.74 7.40 16.10
C ALA A 134 10.43 6.85 17.36
N ASP A 135 9.96 7.22 18.55
CA ASP A 135 10.51 6.78 19.83
C ASP A 135 10.45 5.26 20.01
N PHE A 136 9.35 4.65 19.55
CA PHE A 136 9.20 3.19 19.54
C PHE A 136 10.24 2.55 18.61
N TRP A 137 10.36 3.06 17.38
CA TRP A 137 11.26 2.46 16.39
C TRP A 137 12.74 2.66 16.69
N ARG A 138 13.13 3.71 17.43
CA ARG A 138 14.53 3.91 17.87
C ARG A 138 15.12 2.69 18.58
N THR A 139 14.29 1.95 19.32
CA THR A 139 14.74 0.78 20.10
C THR A 139 14.33 -0.56 19.48
N HIS A 140 13.41 -0.57 18.51
CA HIS A 140 12.82 -1.80 17.97
C HIS A 140 13.08 -2.03 16.47
N ALA A 141 13.59 -1.05 15.71
CA ALA A 141 13.78 -1.16 14.27
C ALA A 141 14.68 -2.34 13.85
N ASN A 142 15.72 -2.65 14.64
CA ASN A 142 16.63 -3.77 14.38
C ASN A 142 15.94 -5.14 14.43
N ILE A 143 14.75 -5.24 15.05
CA ILE A 143 13.97 -6.47 15.12
C ILE A 143 13.17 -6.67 13.83
N ALA A 144 12.51 -5.61 13.34
CA ALA A 144 11.78 -5.65 12.07
C ALA A 144 12.74 -5.73 10.86
N PHE A 145 13.89 -5.06 10.95
CA PHE A 145 14.86 -4.94 9.87
C PHE A 145 16.26 -5.33 10.37
N PRO A 146 16.57 -6.63 10.42
CA PRO A 146 17.84 -7.13 10.96
C PRO A 146 19.08 -6.69 10.17
N GLY A 147 18.90 -6.23 8.92
CA GLY A 147 19.97 -5.69 8.07
C GLY A 147 20.24 -4.19 8.27
N LEU A 148 19.55 -3.50 9.19
CA LEU A 148 19.83 -2.09 9.49
C LEU A 148 21.23 -1.92 10.08
N VAL A 149 22.04 -1.08 9.44
CA VAL A 149 23.36 -0.70 9.95
C VAL A 149 23.18 0.14 11.22
N ARG A 150 23.82 -0.26 12.31
CA ARG A 150 23.76 0.49 13.57
C ARG A 150 24.52 1.80 13.43
N GLY A 151 23.90 2.92 13.84
CA GLY A 151 24.60 4.20 14.01
C GLY A 151 24.43 5.24 12.88
N GLU A 152 23.71 4.92 11.80
CA GLU A 152 23.35 5.90 10.76
C GLU A 152 21.92 6.42 10.94
N GLY A 153 21.58 6.84 12.15
CA GLY A 153 20.40 7.68 12.39
C GLY A 153 20.82 9.14 12.23
N ARG A 154 20.14 9.89 11.37
CA ARG A 154 20.31 11.35 11.25
C ARG A 154 20.08 12.06 12.58
#